data_AF-A0A8D8Q9Z5-F1
#
_entry.id   AF-A0A8D8Q9Z5-F1
#
_cell.length_a   1.000
_cell.length_b   1.000
_cell.length_c   1.000
_cell.angle_alpha   90.00
_cell.angle_beta   90.00
_cell.angle_gamma   90.00
#
_symmetry.space_group_name_H-M   'P 1'
#
loop_
_entity.id
_entity.type
_entity.pdbx_description
1 polymer ?
#
loop_
_entity_poly.entity_id
_entity_poly.type
_entity_poly.pdbx_seq_one_letter_code
_entity_poly.pdbx_strand_id
1 'polypeptide(L)'
;VEFCGQYDYWISNTWFEQPKRRLYTWKNPGDRRRYQIDYILINQRFKNSVKICKTYPGADIFSDHNLLVAEIRTRFKHLRRKEGPKRWNIEKLKTKEAEHFTKKIEEKLMNSPPCIDVKEEWSQMKDAILKSLEEDVGNKPKPPRKEWITEEMLDKMEERRKWKDSTNDYGKTQYKKLNNELRRETDKAREKWMEEQCVKIEELEKLSKTEELYRTAKSLTKRKMKTISKTGMMKKDGQMTESIEENKNVWMEYVEELYDSRANEIMNELEREEECDQDKIGQEIEESEVQKAIKELKYKKALGSDNIPSEAYKALGPIGLSRITHLINNIYNTGIWPEDLLKTILLPLPKKNNAIQCKDYRTISFICHLTKAITKILMKRIEDKIEKNLGEDQFGFRKGKGTRDAMGCVRMLAERLLDVNKVMFVCFIDWEKAFEGNERCRNRLEG
;
A
#
# COMPACT_ATOMS: atom_id res chain seq x y z
N VAL A 1 13.47 -38.70 -26.30
CA VAL A 1 14.53 -39.30 -25.45
C VAL A 1 15.89 -38.68 -25.76
N GLU A 2 16.26 -38.54 -27.03
CA GLU A 2 17.49 -37.85 -27.46
C GLU A 2 17.67 -36.46 -26.85
N PHE A 3 16.63 -35.62 -26.89
CA PHE A 3 16.63 -34.30 -26.21
C PHE A 3 16.98 -34.38 -24.72
N CYS A 4 16.45 -35.39 -24.01
CA CYS A 4 16.75 -35.55 -22.58
C CYS A 4 18.19 -36.00 -22.35
N GLY A 5 18.74 -36.85 -23.24
CA GLY A 5 20.14 -37.27 -23.19
C GLY A 5 21.12 -36.14 -23.54
N GLN A 6 20.76 -35.25 -24.47
CA GLN A 6 21.62 -34.14 -24.89
C GLN A 6 21.76 -33.04 -23.82
N TYR A 7 20.72 -32.81 -23.02
CA TYR A 7 20.67 -31.71 -22.04
C TYR A 7 20.66 -32.19 -20.57
N ASP A 8 21.05 -33.45 -20.32
CA ASP A 8 21.05 -34.08 -19.00
C ASP A 8 19.73 -33.90 -18.24
N TYR A 9 18.60 -34.14 -18.91
CA TYR A 9 17.28 -34.15 -18.30
C TYR A 9 16.82 -35.56 -17.98
N TRP A 10 16.17 -35.68 -16.83
CA TRP A 10 15.58 -36.90 -16.31
C TRP A 10 14.05 -36.82 -16.39
N ILE A 11 13.43 -37.82 -17.03
CA ILE A 11 11.98 -37.95 -17.20
C ILE A 11 11.40 -38.55 -15.93
N SER A 12 10.89 -37.71 -15.04
CA SER A 12 10.58 -38.12 -13.67
C SER A 12 9.41 -39.13 -13.56
N ASN A 13 8.36 -39.02 -14.39
CA ASN A 13 7.16 -39.85 -14.32
C ASN A 13 7.28 -41.24 -14.98
N THR A 14 8.43 -41.62 -15.53
CA THR A 14 8.67 -42.96 -16.09
C THR A 14 9.46 -43.88 -15.17
N TRP A 15 10.04 -43.35 -14.08
CA TRP A 15 10.97 -44.08 -13.21
C TRP A 15 10.36 -44.56 -11.89
N PHE A 16 9.23 -43.99 -11.46
CA PHE A 16 8.58 -44.44 -10.23
C PHE A 16 7.62 -45.58 -10.52
N GLU A 17 7.74 -46.68 -9.78
CA GLU A 17 6.72 -47.73 -9.76
C GLU A 17 5.43 -47.18 -9.16
N GLN A 18 4.40 -47.05 -9.99
CA GLN A 18 3.09 -46.57 -9.59
C GLN A 18 1.99 -47.48 -10.17
N PRO A 19 0.83 -47.58 -9.51
CA PRO A 19 -0.32 -48.27 -10.07
C PRO A 19 -0.65 -47.72 -11.46
N LYS A 20 -1.03 -48.58 -12.43
CA LYS A 20 -1.35 -48.19 -13.82
C LYS A 20 -2.32 -46.99 -13.93
N ARG A 21 -3.21 -46.82 -12.94
CA ARG A 21 -4.13 -45.67 -12.86
C ARG A 21 -3.46 -44.31 -12.61
N ARG A 22 -2.17 -44.27 -12.25
CA ARG A 22 -1.40 -43.06 -11.90
C ARG A 22 -0.28 -42.74 -12.90
N LEU A 23 -0.18 -43.49 -13.99
CA LEU A 23 0.85 -43.32 -15.02
C LEU A 23 0.34 -42.50 -16.21
N TYR A 24 -0.94 -42.69 -16.56
CA TYR A 24 -1.53 -42.05 -17.74
C TYR A 24 -1.98 -40.62 -17.44
N THR A 25 -1.66 -39.73 -18.38
CA THR A 25 -1.98 -38.31 -18.31
C THR A 25 -3.16 -37.95 -19.20
N TRP A 26 -3.51 -38.80 -20.18
CA TRP A 26 -4.61 -38.53 -21.09
C TRP A 26 -5.37 -39.80 -21.47
N LYS A 27 -6.64 -39.62 -21.82
CA LYS A 27 -7.51 -40.69 -22.32
C LYS A 27 -8.32 -40.18 -23.50
N ASN A 28 -8.14 -40.83 -24.65
CA ASN A 28 -8.89 -40.51 -25.86
C ASN A 28 -10.40 -40.77 -25.65
N PRO A 29 -11.31 -39.83 -26.00
CA PRO A 29 -12.75 -40.07 -25.97
C PRO A 29 -13.15 -41.32 -26.76
N GLY A 30 -13.82 -42.28 -26.11
CA GLY A 30 -14.27 -43.53 -26.73
C GLY A 30 -13.26 -44.68 -26.71
N ASP A 31 -11.99 -44.42 -26.40
CA ASP A 31 -10.96 -45.46 -26.29
C ASP A 31 -10.87 -46.03 -24.86
N ARG A 32 -10.54 -47.32 -24.75
CA ARG A 32 -10.18 -47.98 -23.49
C ARG A 32 -8.71 -47.80 -23.13
N ARG A 33 -7.86 -47.45 -24.11
CA ARG A 33 -6.43 -47.20 -23.92
C ARG A 33 -6.20 -45.92 -23.13
N ARG A 34 -5.04 -45.88 -22.46
CA ARG A 34 -4.62 -44.78 -21.59
C ARG A 34 -3.22 -44.38 -22.02
N TYR A 35 -3.01 -43.09 -22.23
CA TYR A 35 -1.77 -42.56 -22.80
C TYR A 35 -1.03 -41.71 -21.78
N GLN A 36 0.29 -41.81 -21.78
CA GLN A 36 1.19 -40.94 -21.03
C GLN A 36 1.85 -40.02 -22.05
N ILE A 37 1.38 -38.78 -22.13
CA ILE A 37 1.84 -37.80 -23.12
C ILE A 37 2.45 -36.55 -22.47
N ASP A 38 2.20 -36.34 -21.19
CA ASP A 38 2.78 -35.24 -20.42
C ASP A 38 3.93 -35.76 -19.54
N TYR A 39 5.02 -35.02 -19.50
CA TYR A 39 6.23 -35.40 -18.76
C TYR A 39 6.76 -34.23 -17.93
N ILE A 40 7.25 -34.54 -16.73
CA ILE A 40 7.99 -33.58 -15.91
C ILE A 40 9.47 -33.90 -16.08
N LEU A 41 10.19 -33.00 -16.74
CA LEU A 41 11.64 -33.07 -16.95
C LEU A 41 12.37 -32.32 -15.85
N ILE A 42 13.36 -32.97 -15.24
CA ILE A 42 14.16 -32.40 -14.15
C ILE A 42 15.63 -32.62 -14.49
N ASN A 43 16.49 -31.63 -14.29
CA ASN A 43 17.91 -31.81 -14.56
C ASN A 43 18.46 -32.97 -13.72
N GLN A 44 19.26 -33.83 -14.33
CA GLN A 44 19.73 -35.09 -13.75
C GLN A 44 20.46 -34.90 -12.42
N ARG A 45 21.10 -33.74 -12.21
CA ARG A 45 21.73 -33.37 -10.93
C ARG A 45 20.76 -33.34 -9.74
N PHE A 46 19.47 -33.11 -10.00
CA PHE A 46 18.41 -33.03 -8.98
C PHE A 46 17.50 -34.26 -8.96
N LYS A 47 17.83 -35.35 -9.68
CA LYS A 47 16.99 -36.56 -9.73
C LYS A 47 16.63 -37.08 -8.32
N ASN A 48 17.61 -37.06 -7.40
CA ASN A 48 17.45 -37.52 -6.02
C ASN A 48 16.57 -36.61 -5.16
N SER A 49 16.26 -35.40 -5.62
CA SER A 49 15.32 -34.49 -4.95
C SER A 49 13.87 -34.90 -5.20
N VAL A 50 13.58 -35.64 -6.27
CA VAL A 50 12.21 -36.01 -6.62
C VAL A 50 11.82 -37.25 -5.86
N LYS A 51 10.77 -37.15 -5.03
CA LYS A 51 10.30 -38.26 -4.21
C LYS A 51 9.27 -39.13 -4.93
N ILE A 52 8.38 -38.48 -5.68
CA ILE A 52 7.33 -39.15 -6.43
C ILE A 52 6.91 -38.28 -7.61
N CYS A 53 6.58 -38.91 -8.73
CA CYS A 53 5.91 -38.26 -9.83
C CYS A 53 4.77 -39.16 -10.31
N LYS A 54 3.53 -38.64 -10.28
CA LYS A 54 2.32 -39.43 -10.54
C LYS A 54 1.20 -38.55 -11.07
N THR A 55 0.28 -39.15 -11.81
CA THR A 55 -0.97 -38.49 -12.15
C THR A 55 -1.99 -38.60 -11.02
N TYR A 56 -2.87 -37.62 -10.94
CA TYR A 56 -3.93 -37.52 -9.95
C TYR A 56 -5.31 -37.49 -10.65
N PRO A 57 -5.85 -38.66 -11.05
CA PRO A 57 -7.11 -38.74 -11.80
C PRO A 57 -8.31 -38.10 -11.10
N GLY A 58 -8.34 -38.12 -9.76
CA GLY A 58 -9.40 -37.53 -8.94
C GLY A 58 -9.34 -36.00 -8.81
N ALA A 59 -8.35 -35.30 -9.38
CA ALA A 59 -8.35 -33.83 -9.41
C ALA A 59 -9.41 -33.35 -10.39
N ASP A 60 -10.46 -32.67 -9.91
CA ASP A 60 -11.48 -32.04 -10.76
C ASP A 60 -10.93 -30.76 -11.40
N ILE A 61 -10.13 -30.96 -12.45
CA ILE A 61 -9.60 -29.90 -13.31
C ILE A 61 -10.36 -29.91 -14.63
N PHE A 62 -10.69 -28.73 -15.16
CA PHE A 62 -11.37 -28.56 -16.44
C PHE A 62 -10.38 -28.75 -17.59
N SER A 63 -9.84 -29.97 -17.70
CA SER A 63 -8.89 -30.41 -18.72
C SER A 63 -9.21 -31.86 -19.07
N ASP A 64 -9.02 -32.23 -20.33
CA ASP A 64 -9.04 -33.62 -20.80
C ASP A 64 -7.78 -34.40 -20.40
N HIS A 65 -6.80 -33.73 -19.79
CA HIS A 65 -5.64 -34.34 -19.16
C HIS A 65 -5.83 -34.52 -17.65
N ASN A 66 -5.28 -35.60 -17.10
CA ASN A 66 -5.10 -35.80 -15.66
C ASN A 66 -3.97 -34.91 -15.15
N LEU A 67 -4.16 -34.36 -13.96
CA LEU A 67 -3.14 -33.55 -13.32
C LEU A 67 -1.88 -34.40 -13.03
N LEU A 68 -0.76 -34.05 -13.64
CA LEU A 68 0.55 -34.64 -13.36
C LEU A 68 1.24 -33.87 -12.22
N VAL A 69 1.62 -34.58 -11.15
CA VAL A 69 2.15 -33.99 -9.91
C VAL A 69 3.50 -34.64 -9.58
N ALA A 70 4.51 -33.81 -9.33
CA ALA A 70 5.79 -34.22 -8.76
C ALA A 70 5.93 -33.67 -7.33
N GLU A 71 6.30 -34.52 -6.37
CA GLU A 71 6.76 -34.08 -5.05
C GLU A 71 8.28 -33.98 -5.09
N ILE A 72 8.80 -32.77 -4.90
CA ILE A 72 10.23 -32.49 -4.94
C ILE A 72 10.67 -32.02 -3.56
N ARG A 73 11.62 -32.74 -2.96
CA ARG A 73 12.32 -32.36 -1.74
C ARG A 73 13.42 -31.37 -2.08
N THR A 74 13.15 -30.11 -1.84
CA THR A 74 14.15 -29.04 -1.97
C THR A 74 14.58 -28.54 -0.60
N ARG A 75 15.89 -28.39 -0.39
CA ARG A 75 16.43 -27.67 0.77
C ARG A 75 16.61 -26.21 0.39
N PHE A 76 15.53 -25.43 0.45
CA PHE A 76 15.64 -23.97 0.39
C PHE A 76 15.77 -23.42 1.79
N LYS A 77 16.49 -22.31 1.95
CA LYS A 77 16.39 -21.49 3.16
C LYS A 77 14.91 -21.17 3.36
N HIS A 78 14.34 -21.57 4.49
CA HIS A 78 12.95 -21.28 4.79
C HIS A 78 12.79 -19.77 4.97
N LEU A 79 12.34 -19.09 3.92
CA LEU A 79 11.99 -17.68 3.99
C LEU A 79 10.62 -17.59 4.67
N ARG A 80 10.62 -17.31 5.98
CA ARG A 80 9.38 -16.94 6.67
C ARG A 80 8.77 -15.76 5.93
N ARG A 81 7.58 -15.97 5.37
CA ARG A 81 6.83 -14.91 4.71
C ARG A 81 6.47 -13.91 5.80
N LYS A 82 7.12 -12.74 5.79
CA LYS A 82 6.76 -11.65 6.73
C LYS A 82 5.27 -11.38 6.58
N GLU A 83 4.56 -11.36 7.69
CA GLU A 83 3.16 -10.93 7.68
C GLU A 83 3.10 -9.53 7.08
N GLY A 84 2.15 -9.33 6.17
CA GLY A 84 1.92 -7.99 5.63
C GLY A 84 1.48 -7.05 6.75
N PRO A 85 1.58 -5.72 6.55
CA PRO A 85 1.11 -4.76 7.54
C PRO A 85 -0.36 -5.02 7.88
N LYS A 86 -0.70 -4.95 9.18
CA LYS A 86 -2.08 -5.02 9.66
C LYS A 86 -2.91 -3.96 8.92
N ARG A 87 -4.12 -4.33 8.51
CA ARG A 87 -5.07 -3.42 7.85
C ARG A 87 -6.32 -3.37 8.69
N TRP A 88 -6.56 -2.27 9.38
CA TRP A 88 -7.75 -2.09 10.20
C TRP A 88 -9.03 -2.06 9.36
N ASN A 89 -10.11 -2.62 9.87
CA ASN A 89 -11.44 -2.47 9.28
C ASN A 89 -12.06 -1.10 9.61
N ILE A 90 -11.47 -0.05 9.05
CA ILE A 90 -11.79 1.37 9.31
C ILE A 90 -13.28 1.70 9.13
N GLU A 91 -14.02 0.92 8.35
CA GLU A 91 -15.46 1.14 8.12
C GLU A 91 -16.28 1.03 9.42
N LYS A 92 -15.84 0.18 10.37
CA LYS A 92 -16.46 0.07 11.69
C LYS A 92 -16.29 1.31 12.59
N LEU A 93 -15.28 2.14 12.32
CA LEU A 93 -15.07 3.40 13.05
C LEU A 93 -16.00 4.53 12.56
N LYS A 94 -16.93 4.23 11.64
CA LYS A 94 -17.92 5.17 11.12
C LYS A 94 -19.36 4.78 11.47
N THR A 95 -19.56 3.60 12.05
CA THR A 95 -20.85 3.00 12.35
C THR A 95 -21.09 3.04 13.86
N LYS A 96 -22.16 2.39 14.35
CA LYS A 96 -22.49 2.34 15.79
C LYS A 96 -21.36 1.72 16.63
N GLU A 97 -20.54 0.86 16.04
CA GLU A 97 -19.34 0.29 16.65
C GLU A 97 -18.29 1.36 17.03
N ALA A 98 -18.34 2.54 16.43
CA ALA A 98 -17.50 3.66 16.84
C ALA A 98 -17.81 4.12 18.28
N GLU A 99 -19.08 4.08 18.70
CA GLU A 99 -19.47 4.49 20.06
C GLU A 99 -18.91 3.53 21.13
N HIS A 100 -18.95 2.23 20.85
CA HIS A 100 -18.35 1.22 21.72
C HIS A 100 -16.83 1.41 21.84
N PHE A 101 -16.16 1.65 20.71
CA PHE A 101 -14.74 1.96 20.66
C PHE A 101 -14.40 3.22 21.48
N THR A 102 -15.17 4.30 21.32
CA THR A 102 -15.01 5.54 22.07
C THR A 102 -15.13 5.29 23.57
N LYS A 103 -16.23 4.68 24.01
CA LYS A 103 -16.49 4.40 25.43
C LYS A 103 -15.37 3.57 26.06
N LYS A 104 -14.90 2.54 25.35
CA LYS A 104 -13.84 1.65 25.84
C LYS A 104 -12.49 2.36 25.96
N ILE A 105 -12.17 3.27 25.02
CA ILE A 105 -10.99 4.12 25.16
C ILE A 105 -11.13 5.04 26.37
N GLU A 106 -12.28 5.68 26.55
CA GLU A 106 -12.51 6.56 27.69
C GLU A 106 -12.37 5.83 29.02
N GLU A 107 -12.94 4.63 29.17
CA GLU A 107 -12.75 3.78 30.35
C GLU A 107 -11.27 3.44 30.60
N LYS A 108 -10.52 3.07 29.55
CA LYS A 108 -9.08 2.78 29.67
C LYS A 108 -8.27 4.02 30.05
N LEU A 109 -8.62 5.19 29.52
CA LEU A 109 -7.92 6.45 29.79
C LEU A 109 -8.28 7.03 31.17
N MET A 110 -9.52 6.86 31.64
CA MET A 110 -9.91 7.24 33.02
C MET A 110 -9.11 6.46 34.06
N ASN A 111 -8.85 5.19 33.80
CA ASN A 111 -8.07 4.32 34.69
C ASN A 111 -6.54 4.56 34.62
N SER A 112 -6.07 5.43 33.71
CA SER A 112 -4.65 5.70 33.48
C SER A 112 -4.38 7.22 33.59
N PRO A 113 -4.08 7.72 34.80
CA PRO A 113 -3.96 9.16 35.04
C PRO A 113 -2.82 9.79 34.24
N PRO A 114 -2.87 11.12 34.02
CA PRO A 114 -1.75 11.85 33.44
C PRO A 114 -0.45 11.69 34.18
N CYS A 115 0.60 11.34 33.43
CA CYS A 115 1.97 11.31 33.91
C CYS A 115 2.76 12.48 33.30
N ILE A 116 3.84 12.84 33.99
CA ILE A 116 4.70 13.98 33.62
C ILE A 116 5.63 13.60 32.46
N ASP A 117 6.01 12.32 32.36
CA ASP A 117 6.85 11.84 31.27
C ASP A 117 6.04 11.66 29.98
N VAL A 118 6.32 12.52 29.01
CA VAL A 118 5.74 12.52 27.66
C VAL A 118 5.83 11.16 26.97
N LYS A 119 6.95 10.43 27.17
CA LYS A 119 7.17 9.14 26.53
C LYS A 119 6.25 8.07 27.13
N GLU A 120 6.11 8.07 28.45
CA GLU A 120 5.22 7.16 29.15
C GLU A 120 3.75 7.48 28.85
N GLU A 121 3.38 8.77 28.84
CA GLU A 121 2.03 9.24 28.52
C GLU A 121 1.61 8.77 27.12
N TRP A 122 2.48 8.98 26.14
CA TRP A 122 2.26 8.51 24.78
C TRP A 122 2.16 6.98 24.71
N SER A 123 3.02 6.24 25.42
CA SER A 123 3.00 4.78 25.41
C SER A 123 1.67 4.24 25.96
N GLN A 124 1.21 4.76 27.10
CA GLN A 124 -0.08 4.38 27.69
C GLN A 124 -1.24 4.67 26.75
N MET A 125 -1.24 5.86 26.14
CA MET A 125 -2.29 6.27 25.21
C MET A 125 -2.29 5.41 23.94
N LYS A 126 -1.12 5.19 23.35
CA LYS A 126 -0.93 4.35 22.16
C LYS A 126 -1.44 2.92 22.42
N ASP A 127 -1.10 2.35 23.56
CA ASP A 127 -1.55 1.01 23.95
C ASP A 127 -3.07 0.94 24.16
N ALA A 128 -3.66 1.96 24.79
CA ALA A 128 -5.11 2.04 24.96
C ALA A 128 -5.83 2.05 23.59
N ILE A 129 -5.34 2.87 22.64
CA ILE A 129 -5.91 2.97 21.29
C ILE A 129 -5.74 1.65 20.54
N LEU A 130 -4.53 1.09 20.49
CA LEU A 130 -4.23 -0.13 19.72
C LEU A 130 -5.01 -1.33 20.27
N LYS A 131 -5.09 -1.51 21.59
CA LYS A 131 -5.87 -2.60 22.19
C LYS A 131 -7.36 -2.47 21.84
N SER A 132 -7.92 -1.26 21.95
CA SER A 132 -9.33 -1.04 21.57
C SER A 132 -9.58 -1.25 20.07
N LEU A 133 -8.61 -0.93 19.21
CA LEU A 133 -8.70 -1.23 17.78
C LEU A 133 -8.68 -2.74 17.48
N GLU A 134 -7.86 -3.51 18.20
CA GLU A 134 -7.80 -4.97 18.03
C GLU A 134 -9.10 -5.66 18.42
N GLU A 135 -9.72 -5.20 19.50
CA GLU A 135 -10.95 -5.79 20.05
C GLU A 135 -12.18 -5.44 19.21
N ASP A 136 -12.40 -4.16 18.90
CA ASP A 136 -13.68 -3.70 18.35
C ASP A 136 -13.65 -3.60 16.80
N VAL A 137 -12.52 -3.16 16.24
CA VAL A 137 -12.38 -2.94 14.81
C VAL A 137 -11.88 -4.21 14.12
N GLY A 138 -10.79 -4.76 14.61
CA GLY A 138 -10.12 -5.93 14.05
C GLY A 138 -9.54 -5.68 12.64
N ASN A 139 -9.01 -6.75 12.05
CA ASN A 139 -8.42 -6.70 10.73
C ASN A 139 -9.48 -6.74 9.62
N LYS A 140 -9.24 -5.98 8.54
CA LYS A 140 -10.02 -6.04 7.32
C LYS A 140 -9.86 -7.44 6.70
N PRO A 141 -10.96 -8.17 6.47
CA PRO A 141 -10.88 -9.49 5.85
C PRO A 141 -10.28 -9.38 4.45
N LYS A 142 -9.58 -10.44 4.03
CA LYS A 142 -9.10 -10.53 2.65
C LYS A 142 -10.31 -10.65 1.73
N PRO A 143 -10.47 -9.77 0.72
CA PRO A 143 -11.56 -9.93 -0.22
C PRO A 143 -11.43 -11.28 -0.94
N PRO A 144 -12.56 -11.92 -1.30
CA PRO A 144 -12.53 -13.14 -2.09
C PRO A 144 -11.82 -12.90 -3.42
N ARG A 145 -11.15 -13.92 -3.97
CA ARG A 145 -10.42 -13.79 -5.26
C ARG A 145 -11.34 -13.46 -6.43
N LYS A 146 -12.61 -13.86 -6.34
CA LYS A 146 -13.69 -13.58 -7.28
C LYS A 146 -14.94 -13.33 -6.44
N GLU A 147 -15.48 -12.11 -6.51
CA GLU A 147 -16.60 -11.69 -5.67
C GLU A 147 -17.93 -12.34 -6.05
N TRP A 148 -18.05 -12.82 -7.29
CA TRP A 148 -19.27 -13.47 -7.81
C TRP A 148 -19.35 -14.98 -7.53
N ILE A 149 -18.41 -15.58 -6.81
CA ILE A 149 -18.50 -17.00 -6.41
C ILE A 149 -19.31 -17.07 -5.11
N THR A 150 -20.47 -17.71 -5.17
CA THR A 150 -21.35 -17.94 -4.02
C THR A 150 -21.03 -19.28 -3.32
N GLU A 151 -21.52 -19.45 -2.09
CA GLU A 151 -21.41 -20.73 -1.36
C GLU A 151 -22.14 -21.86 -2.09
N GLU A 152 -23.32 -21.59 -2.65
CA GLU A 152 -24.08 -22.55 -3.46
C GLU A 152 -23.27 -23.10 -4.65
N MET A 153 -22.48 -22.25 -5.31
CA MET A 153 -21.59 -22.68 -6.39
C MET A 153 -20.49 -23.59 -5.89
N LEU A 154 -19.98 -23.38 -4.68
CA LEU A 154 -18.98 -24.25 -4.06
C LEU A 154 -19.57 -25.61 -3.72
N ASP A 155 -20.79 -25.66 -3.17
CA ASP A 155 -21.49 -26.90 -2.86
C ASP A 155 -21.76 -27.72 -4.13
N LYS A 156 -22.24 -27.07 -5.20
CA LYS A 156 -22.42 -27.72 -6.51
C LYS A 156 -21.09 -28.20 -7.10
N MET A 157 -19.98 -27.49 -6.88
CA MET A 157 -18.65 -27.96 -7.29
C MET A 157 -18.24 -29.23 -6.52
N GLU A 158 -18.52 -29.31 -5.22
CA GLU A 158 -18.27 -30.50 -4.42
C GLU A 158 -19.17 -31.67 -4.85
N GLU A 159 -20.43 -31.41 -5.15
CA GLU A 159 -21.36 -32.42 -5.66
C GLU A 159 -20.91 -32.95 -7.03
N ARG A 160 -20.57 -32.06 -7.96
CA ARG A 160 -20.00 -32.44 -9.27
C ARG A 160 -18.78 -33.34 -9.10
N ARG A 161 -17.91 -33.04 -8.12
CA ARG A 161 -16.69 -33.81 -7.85
C ARG A 161 -16.99 -35.27 -7.48
N LYS A 162 -18.10 -35.55 -6.79
CA LYS A 162 -18.51 -36.93 -6.42
C LYS A 162 -18.80 -37.79 -7.66
N TRP A 163 -19.31 -37.19 -8.73
CA TRP A 163 -19.70 -37.88 -9.96
C TRP A 163 -18.57 -38.07 -10.96
N LYS A 164 -17.39 -37.46 -10.74
CA LYS A 164 -16.28 -37.45 -11.72
C LYS A 164 -15.77 -38.85 -12.08
N ASP A 165 -15.56 -39.70 -11.08
CA ASP A 165 -15.00 -41.05 -11.27
C ASP A 165 -16.10 -42.10 -11.57
N SER A 166 -17.36 -41.68 -11.69
CA SER A 166 -18.47 -42.59 -11.99
C SER A 166 -18.37 -43.13 -13.40
N THR A 167 -18.27 -44.45 -13.53
CA THR A 167 -18.22 -45.14 -14.83
C THR A 167 -19.63 -45.40 -15.41
N ASN A 168 -20.65 -45.36 -14.55
CA ASN A 168 -22.06 -45.61 -14.89
C ASN A 168 -22.63 -44.48 -15.75
N ASP A 169 -23.53 -44.81 -16.66
CA ASP A 169 -24.16 -43.84 -17.58
C ASP A 169 -24.94 -42.75 -16.84
N TYR A 170 -25.61 -43.13 -15.74
CA TYR A 170 -26.25 -42.20 -14.81
C TYR A 170 -25.26 -41.18 -14.23
N GLY A 171 -24.12 -41.64 -13.71
CA GLY A 171 -23.11 -40.75 -13.10
C GLY A 171 -22.46 -39.80 -14.11
N LYS A 172 -22.20 -40.26 -15.34
CA LYS A 172 -21.73 -39.39 -16.43
C LYS A 172 -22.77 -38.33 -16.81
N THR A 173 -24.05 -38.70 -16.81
CA THR A 173 -25.15 -37.78 -17.09
C THR A 173 -25.29 -36.73 -15.98
N GLN A 174 -25.21 -37.14 -14.71
CA GLN A 174 -25.21 -36.21 -13.57
C GLN A 174 -24.00 -35.26 -13.60
N TYR A 175 -22.79 -35.76 -13.88
CA TYR A 175 -21.60 -34.92 -14.02
C TYR A 175 -21.78 -33.87 -15.13
N LYS A 176 -22.25 -34.28 -16.31
CA LYS A 176 -22.50 -33.35 -17.43
C LYS A 176 -23.57 -32.32 -17.08
N LYS A 177 -24.66 -32.75 -16.43
CA LYS A 177 -25.76 -31.88 -16.00
C LYS A 177 -25.24 -30.80 -15.04
N LEU A 178 -24.60 -31.21 -13.94
CA LEU A 178 -24.03 -30.31 -12.92
C LEU A 178 -22.95 -29.40 -13.51
N ASN A 179 -22.11 -29.90 -14.43
CA ASN A 179 -21.08 -29.09 -15.07
C ASN A 179 -21.67 -28.00 -15.98
N ASN A 180 -22.70 -28.33 -16.77
CA ASN A 180 -23.39 -27.35 -17.61
C ASN A 180 -24.16 -26.33 -16.78
N GLU A 181 -24.77 -26.77 -15.67
CA GLU A 181 -25.46 -25.89 -14.73
C GLU A 181 -24.48 -24.93 -14.06
N LEU A 182 -23.38 -25.42 -13.49
CA LEU A 182 -22.31 -24.61 -12.90
C LEU A 182 -21.73 -23.61 -13.89
N ARG A 183 -21.55 -24.00 -15.16
CA ARG A 183 -21.04 -23.09 -16.19
C ARG A 183 -22.03 -21.95 -16.44
N ARG A 184 -23.31 -22.27 -16.63
CA ARG A 184 -24.38 -21.26 -16.81
C ARG A 184 -24.50 -20.35 -15.60
N GLU A 185 -24.44 -20.91 -14.40
CA GLU A 185 -24.51 -20.16 -13.14
C GLU A 185 -23.28 -19.27 -12.95
N THR A 186 -22.09 -19.75 -13.29
CA THR A 186 -20.86 -18.94 -13.27
C THR A 186 -20.92 -17.79 -14.26
N ASP A 187 -21.38 -18.04 -15.49
CA ASP A 187 -21.51 -17.02 -16.52
C ASP A 187 -22.56 -15.97 -16.12
N LYS A 188 -23.73 -16.40 -15.63
CA LYS A 188 -24.78 -15.52 -15.09
C LYS A 188 -24.31 -14.69 -13.89
N ALA A 189 -23.65 -15.31 -12.91
CA ALA A 189 -23.15 -14.62 -11.73
C ALA A 189 -22.07 -13.59 -12.10
N ARG A 190 -21.22 -13.92 -13.08
CA ARG A 190 -20.21 -12.99 -13.60
C ARG A 190 -20.85 -11.82 -14.34
N GLU A 191 -21.83 -12.08 -15.19
CA GLU A 191 -22.56 -11.04 -15.94
C GLU A 191 -23.32 -10.12 -14.99
N LYS A 192 -24.11 -10.68 -14.07
CA LYS A 192 -24.81 -9.93 -13.02
C LYS A 192 -23.87 -9.06 -12.20
N TRP A 193 -22.73 -9.62 -11.76
CA TRP A 193 -21.72 -8.83 -11.03
C TRP A 193 -21.14 -7.69 -11.88
N MET A 194 -20.89 -7.92 -13.18
CA MET A 194 -20.43 -6.87 -14.10
C MET A 194 -21.47 -5.78 -14.27
N GLU A 195 -22.75 -6.14 -14.45
CA GLU A 195 -23.88 -5.20 -14.52
C GLU A 195 -23.98 -4.35 -13.25
N GLU A 196 -23.91 -4.98 -12.07
CA GLU A 196 -23.90 -4.28 -10.78
C GLU A 196 -22.72 -3.29 -10.67
N GLN A 197 -21.54 -3.64 -11.17
CA GLN A 197 -20.41 -2.69 -11.21
C GLN A 197 -20.64 -1.54 -12.18
N CYS A 198 -21.26 -1.78 -13.33
CA CYS A 198 -21.61 -0.73 -14.30
C CYS A 198 -22.64 0.25 -13.72
N VAL A 199 -23.74 -0.27 -13.14
CA VAL A 199 -24.76 0.55 -12.46
C VAL A 199 -24.12 1.39 -11.35
N LYS A 200 -23.24 0.79 -10.55
CA LYS A 200 -22.49 1.50 -9.51
C LYS A 200 -21.62 2.63 -10.07
N ILE A 201 -20.99 2.45 -11.22
CA ILE A 201 -20.19 3.49 -11.88
C ILE A 201 -21.08 4.66 -12.31
N GLU A 202 -22.24 4.38 -12.91
CA GLU A 202 -23.21 5.40 -13.33
C GLU A 202 -23.80 6.17 -12.13
N GLU A 203 -24.11 5.48 -11.03
CA GLU A 203 -24.57 6.13 -9.80
C GLU A 203 -23.49 7.04 -9.21
N LEU A 204 -22.23 6.59 -9.19
CA LEU A 204 -21.11 7.40 -8.70
C LEU A 204 -20.86 8.62 -9.58
N GLU A 205 -21.11 8.53 -10.89
CA GLU A 205 -21.04 9.66 -11.81
C GLU A 205 -22.14 10.69 -11.52
N LYS A 206 -23.39 10.24 -11.36
CA LYS A 206 -24.52 11.09 -10.97
C LYS A 206 -24.27 11.82 -9.65
N LEU A 207 -23.64 11.14 -8.69
CA LEU A 207 -23.26 11.71 -7.40
C LEU A 207 -21.96 12.55 -7.45
N SER A 208 -21.34 12.73 -8.62
CA SER A 208 -20.06 13.43 -8.81
C SER A 208 -18.92 12.90 -7.91
N LYS A 209 -18.98 11.61 -7.53
CA LYS A 209 -17.96 10.93 -6.70
C LYS A 209 -16.83 10.37 -7.56
N THR A 210 -16.12 11.27 -8.23
CA THR A 210 -15.08 10.95 -9.23
C THR A 210 -13.97 10.03 -8.73
N GLU A 211 -13.54 10.15 -7.46
CA GLU A 211 -12.49 9.29 -6.89
C GLU A 211 -12.95 7.82 -6.75
N GLU A 212 -14.18 7.60 -6.28
CA GLU A 212 -14.74 6.26 -6.12
C GLU A 212 -15.03 5.62 -7.48
N LEU A 213 -15.53 6.42 -8.44
CA LEU A 213 -15.74 6.01 -9.83
C LEU A 213 -14.43 5.52 -10.45
N TYR A 214 -13.37 6.33 -10.39
CA TYR A 214 -12.06 5.98 -10.94
C TYR A 214 -11.49 4.71 -10.30
N ARG A 215 -11.66 4.54 -8.98
CA ARG A 215 -11.22 3.32 -8.28
C ARG A 215 -11.95 2.07 -8.76
N THR A 216 -13.28 2.14 -8.92
CA THR A 216 -14.12 1.04 -9.40
C THR A 216 -13.77 0.67 -10.84
N ALA A 217 -13.70 1.66 -11.75
CA ALA A 217 -13.29 1.46 -13.14
C ALA A 217 -11.87 0.86 -13.24
N LYS A 218 -10.93 1.34 -12.42
CA LYS A 218 -9.56 0.81 -12.36
C LYS A 218 -9.49 -0.61 -11.80
N SER A 219 -10.38 -1.01 -10.89
CA SER A 219 -10.42 -2.40 -10.42
C SER A 219 -10.89 -3.38 -11.50
N LEU A 220 -11.82 -2.96 -12.36
CA LEU A 220 -12.32 -3.78 -13.48
C LEU A 220 -11.27 -3.93 -14.59
N THR A 221 -10.55 -2.84 -14.90
CA THR A 221 -9.60 -2.76 -16.02
C THR A 221 -8.20 -3.24 -15.68
N LYS A 222 -7.94 -3.65 -14.42
CA LYS A 222 -6.59 -3.96 -13.92
C LYS A 222 -5.92 -5.10 -14.69
N ARG A 223 -5.19 -4.76 -15.76
CA ARG A 223 -3.92 -5.42 -16.06
C ARG A 223 -3.09 -5.25 -14.82
N LYS A 224 -2.70 -6.35 -14.16
CA LYS A 224 -1.73 -6.30 -13.05
C LYS A 224 -0.55 -5.48 -13.56
N MET A 225 -0.39 -4.25 -13.08
CA MET A 225 0.89 -3.57 -13.20
C MET A 225 1.89 -4.59 -12.68
N LYS A 226 2.85 -4.99 -13.53
CA LYS A 226 3.92 -5.89 -13.10
C LYS A 226 4.42 -5.27 -11.81
N THR A 227 4.22 -5.99 -10.70
CA THR A 227 4.76 -5.61 -9.40
C THR A 227 6.18 -5.16 -9.70
N ILE A 228 6.56 -3.95 -9.26
CA ILE A 228 7.93 -3.43 -9.39
C ILE A 228 8.83 -4.64 -9.22
N SER A 229 9.48 -5.02 -10.33
CA SER A 229 10.23 -6.25 -10.38
C SER A 229 11.17 -6.23 -9.17
N LYS A 230 11.54 -7.39 -8.65
CA LYS A 230 12.71 -7.53 -7.79
C LYS A 230 13.97 -7.18 -8.61
N THR A 231 13.97 -6.00 -9.21
CA THR A 231 15.02 -5.45 -10.04
C THR A 231 16.05 -4.97 -9.04
N GLY A 232 17.29 -5.38 -9.25
CA GLY A 232 18.40 -4.74 -8.57
C GLY A 232 18.31 -3.23 -8.74
N MET A 233 18.79 -2.50 -7.75
CA MET A 233 19.09 -1.09 -7.84
C MET A 233 20.54 -0.95 -8.28
N MET A 234 20.84 0.10 -9.04
CA MET A 234 22.21 0.42 -9.40
C MET A 234 22.88 1.14 -8.21
N LYS A 235 23.96 0.55 -7.73
CA LYS A 235 24.88 1.12 -6.74
C LYS A 235 25.68 2.29 -7.36
N LYS A 236 26.40 3.04 -6.53
CA LYS A 236 27.26 4.16 -6.98
C LYS A 236 28.40 3.70 -7.90
N ASP A 237 28.86 2.47 -7.74
CA ASP A 237 29.91 1.82 -8.56
C ASP A 237 29.40 1.30 -9.92
N GLY A 238 28.11 1.46 -10.23
CA GLY A 238 27.49 0.98 -11.46
C GLY A 238 27.03 -0.49 -11.41
N GLN A 239 27.28 -1.22 -10.32
CA GLN A 239 26.81 -2.60 -10.17
C GLN A 239 25.34 -2.66 -9.75
N MET A 240 24.65 -3.73 -10.14
CA MET A 240 23.28 -3.98 -9.72
C MET A 240 23.27 -4.78 -8.42
N THR A 241 22.40 -4.41 -7.48
CA THR A 241 22.18 -5.20 -6.26
C THR A 241 21.49 -6.53 -6.56
N GLU A 242 21.78 -7.54 -5.75
CA GLU A 242 21.21 -8.88 -5.91
C GLU A 242 20.14 -9.22 -4.86
N SER A 243 20.09 -8.43 -3.78
CA SER A 243 19.23 -8.68 -2.62
C SER A 243 18.39 -7.47 -2.21
N ILE A 244 17.29 -7.73 -1.50
CA ILE A 244 16.42 -6.68 -0.95
C ILE A 244 17.14 -5.91 0.16
N GLU A 245 17.96 -6.59 0.94
CA GLU A 245 18.81 -5.98 1.97
C GLU A 245 19.82 -5.01 1.35
N GLU A 246 20.49 -5.37 0.26
CA GLU A 246 21.36 -4.44 -0.47
C GLU A 246 20.58 -3.24 -1.03
N ASN A 247 19.37 -3.44 -1.57
CA ASN A 247 18.52 -2.32 -2.00
C ASN A 247 18.26 -1.34 -0.86
N LYS A 248 18.03 -1.86 0.35
CA LYS A 248 17.81 -1.00 1.52
C LYS A 248 19.05 -0.22 1.88
N ASN A 249 20.23 -0.82 1.84
CA ASN A 249 21.49 -0.12 2.12
C ASN A 249 21.73 1.01 1.11
N VAL A 250 21.54 0.75 -0.18
CA VAL A 250 21.62 1.80 -1.23
C VAL A 250 20.63 2.93 -0.98
N TRP A 251 19.42 2.62 -0.48
CA TRP A 251 18.45 3.62 -0.07
C TRP A 251 18.85 4.38 1.19
N MET A 252 19.39 3.70 2.21
CA MET A 252 19.84 4.33 3.46
C MET A 252 20.98 5.31 3.17
N GLU A 253 22.01 4.88 2.46
CA GLU A 253 23.13 5.75 2.04
C GLU A 253 22.65 6.96 1.25
N TYR A 254 21.73 6.77 0.31
CA TYR A 254 21.16 7.87 -0.48
C TYR A 254 20.38 8.86 0.38
N VAL A 255 19.62 8.38 1.37
CA VAL A 255 18.81 9.22 2.26
C VAL A 255 19.69 9.93 3.29
N GLU A 256 20.68 9.26 3.87
CA GLU A 256 21.67 9.85 4.77
C GLU A 256 22.39 11.00 4.05
N GLU A 257 22.94 10.77 2.86
CA GLU A 257 23.59 11.82 2.05
C GLU A 257 22.64 12.99 1.72
N LEU A 258 21.34 12.72 1.55
CA LEU A 258 20.34 13.74 1.24
C LEU A 258 20.00 14.65 2.43
N TYR A 259 20.15 14.17 3.66
CA TYR A 259 19.70 14.86 4.88
C TYR A 259 20.84 15.23 5.87
N ASP A 260 21.99 14.56 5.86
CA ASP A 260 23.10 14.79 6.82
C ASP A 260 23.86 16.10 6.58
N SER A 261 24.00 16.54 5.32
CA SER A 261 24.86 17.68 4.97
C SER A 261 24.40 19.00 5.58
N ARG A 262 23.11 19.17 5.86
CA ARG A 262 22.51 20.48 6.19
C ARG A 262 21.90 20.58 7.58
N ALA A 263 21.50 19.47 8.21
CA ALA A 263 20.94 19.52 9.57
C ALA A 263 21.94 20.14 10.56
N ASN A 264 23.21 19.79 10.42
CA ASN A 264 24.29 20.35 11.22
C ASN A 264 24.56 21.84 10.90
N GLU A 265 24.52 22.25 9.63
CA GLU A 265 24.73 23.66 9.25
C GLU A 265 23.59 24.58 9.71
N ILE A 266 22.33 24.14 9.58
CA ILE A 266 21.16 24.92 10.04
C ILE A 266 21.15 25.04 11.57
N MET A 267 21.43 23.96 12.31
CA MET A 267 21.49 24.05 13.77
C MET A 267 22.58 25.03 14.23
N ASN A 268 23.76 25.00 13.58
CA ASN A 268 24.85 25.93 13.87
C ASN A 268 24.54 27.39 13.48
N GLU A 269 23.65 27.64 12.52
CA GLU A 269 23.18 29.00 12.16
C GLU A 269 22.07 29.51 13.07
N LEU A 270 21.16 28.64 13.53
CA LEU A 270 20.05 29.00 14.42
C LEU A 270 20.50 29.33 15.85
N GLU A 271 21.67 28.85 16.29
CA GLU A 271 22.25 29.18 17.60
C GLU A 271 22.73 30.65 17.73
N ARG A 272 22.53 31.52 16.72
CA ARG A 272 22.96 32.93 16.73
C ARG A 272 21.87 33.99 16.99
N GLU A 273 20.65 33.59 17.37
CA GLU A 273 19.67 34.55 17.92
C GLU A 273 19.68 34.49 19.46
N GLU A 274 20.73 35.09 20.05
CA GLU A 274 20.78 35.38 21.50
C GLU A 274 19.82 36.53 21.84
N GLU A 275 18.51 36.27 21.81
CA GLU A 275 17.48 36.94 22.62
C GLU A 275 16.11 36.38 22.24
N CYS A 276 15.74 35.24 22.81
CA CYS A 276 14.32 34.88 22.88
C CYS A 276 13.70 35.80 23.93
N ASP A 277 12.99 36.83 23.45
CA ASP A 277 12.15 37.73 24.23
C ASP A 277 11.25 36.90 25.17
N GLN A 278 11.62 36.77 26.45
CA GLN A 278 10.95 35.87 27.41
C GLN A 278 9.47 36.23 27.61
N ASP A 279 9.07 37.43 27.21
CA ASP A 279 7.70 37.93 27.24
C ASP A 279 6.80 37.35 26.11
N LYS A 280 7.32 36.46 25.25
CA LYS A 280 6.58 35.82 24.15
C LYS A 280 6.64 34.28 24.17
N ILE A 281 6.50 33.66 25.35
CA ILE A 281 6.11 32.24 25.38
C ILE A 281 4.76 32.12 24.65
N GLY A 282 4.76 31.42 23.51
CA GLY A 282 3.56 31.25 22.71
C GLY A 282 2.46 30.59 23.55
N GLN A 283 1.22 31.06 23.42
CA GLN A 283 0.07 30.55 24.17
C GLN A 283 -0.03 29.01 24.08
N GLU A 284 -0.55 28.39 25.13
CA GLU A 284 -0.82 26.94 25.11
C GLU A 284 -1.74 26.57 23.95
N ILE A 285 -1.61 25.34 23.47
CA ILE A 285 -2.46 24.79 22.42
C ILE A 285 -3.83 24.49 23.00
N GLU A 286 -4.86 25.13 22.43
CA GLU A 286 -6.22 24.92 22.86
C GLU A 286 -6.77 23.58 22.37
N GLU A 287 -7.64 22.97 23.17
CA GLU A 287 -8.36 21.76 22.77
C GLU A 287 -9.18 21.98 21.48
N SER A 288 -9.66 23.22 21.25
CA SER A 288 -10.38 23.63 20.05
C SER A 288 -9.51 23.49 18.78
N GLU A 289 -8.24 23.86 18.87
CA GLU A 289 -7.25 23.75 17.79
C GLU A 289 -6.94 22.28 17.49
N VAL A 290 -6.75 21.48 18.54
CA VAL A 290 -6.51 20.03 18.44
C VAL A 290 -7.70 19.34 17.78
N GLN A 291 -8.92 19.62 18.24
CA GLN A 291 -10.13 19.04 17.68
C GLN A 291 -10.27 19.39 16.19
N LYS A 292 -10.02 20.65 15.82
CA LYS A 292 -10.07 21.11 14.42
C LYS A 292 -9.00 20.41 13.58
N ALA A 293 -7.76 20.30 14.08
CA ALA A 293 -6.68 19.62 13.38
C ALA A 293 -6.99 18.13 13.13
N ILE A 294 -7.50 17.42 14.15
CA ILE A 294 -7.92 16.02 14.05
C ILE A 294 -9.08 15.87 13.04
N LYS A 295 -10.10 16.71 13.11
CA LYS A 295 -11.24 16.68 12.17
C LYS A 295 -10.80 16.86 10.72
N GLU A 296 -9.80 17.69 10.47
CA GLU A 296 -9.27 17.93 9.12
C GLU A 296 -8.29 16.85 8.61
N LEU A 297 -7.90 15.87 9.43
CA LEU A 297 -7.12 14.72 8.94
C LEU A 297 -7.90 13.98 7.85
N LYS A 298 -7.21 13.53 6.80
CA LYS A 298 -7.87 12.83 5.69
C LYS A 298 -8.10 11.36 6.05
N TYR A 299 -9.31 10.86 5.77
CA TYR A 299 -9.67 9.44 5.92
C TYR A 299 -8.90 8.53 4.95
N LYS A 300 -8.81 7.23 5.31
CA LYS A 300 -8.26 6.13 4.50
C LYS A 300 -6.84 6.40 4.01
N LYS A 301 -6.02 7.06 4.83
CA LYS A 301 -4.59 7.31 4.56
C LYS A 301 -3.72 6.19 5.12
N ALA A 302 -2.49 6.12 4.62
CA ALA A 302 -1.50 5.15 5.06
C ALA A 302 -1.11 5.43 6.52
N LEU A 303 -0.86 4.35 7.27
CA LEU A 303 -0.46 4.40 8.68
C LEU A 303 1.02 4.83 8.78
N GLY A 304 1.35 5.50 9.89
CA GLY A 304 2.73 5.79 10.29
C GLY A 304 3.37 4.62 11.04
N SER A 305 4.49 4.89 11.71
CA SER A 305 5.18 3.95 12.63
C SER A 305 4.32 3.53 13.81
N ASP A 306 3.36 4.36 14.22
CA ASP A 306 2.42 4.12 15.32
C ASP A 306 1.35 3.06 15.02
N ASN A 307 1.11 2.73 13.74
CA ASN A 307 0.01 1.88 13.27
C ASN A 307 -1.41 2.35 13.66
N ILE A 308 -1.60 3.64 13.99
CA ILE A 308 -2.91 4.19 14.37
C ILE A 308 -3.55 4.89 13.15
N PRO A 309 -4.77 4.52 12.72
CA PRO A 309 -5.46 5.19 11.62
C PRO A 309 -5.99 6.56 12.03
N SER A 310 -6.12 7.48 11.08
CA SER A 310 -6.65 8.84 11.31
C SER A 310 -8.05 8.81 11.93
N GLU A 311 -8.82 7.79 11.59
CA GLU A 311 -10.17 7.54 12.07
C GLU A 311 -10.23 7.21 13.55
N ALA A 312 -9.19 6.59 14.12
CA ALA A 312 -9.12 6.33 15.55
C ALA A 312 -9.08 7.66 16.31
N TYR A 313 -8.24 8.62 15.88
CA TYR A 313 -8.17 9.96 16.47
C TYR A 313 -9.48 10.72 16.36
N LYS A 314 -10.19 10.58 15.23
CA LYS A 314 -11.50 11.22 15.03
C LYS A 314 -12.63 10.61 15.86
N ALA A 315 -12.49 9.35 16.25
CA ALA A 315 -13.43 8.63 17.11
C ALA A 315 -13.08 8.75 18.61
N LEU A 316 -12.09 9.56 18.98
CA LEU A 316 -11.81 9.84 20.38
C LEU A 316 -12.95 10.67 20.99
N GLY A 317 -13.35 10.28 22.20
CA GLY A 317 -14.28 11.03 23.01
C GLY A 317 -13.61 12.22 23.71
N PRO A 318 -14.36 13.03 24.47
CA PRO A 318 -13.85 14.20 25.19
C PRO A 318 -12.61 13.90 26.05
N ILE A 319 -12.59 12.77 26.76
CA ILE A 319 -11.45 12.43 27.63
C ILE A 319 -10.21 12.13 26.79
N GLY A 320 -10.37 11.40 25.68
CA GLY A 320 -9.29 11.13 24.75
C GLY A 320 -8.76 12.41 24.10
N LEU A 321 -9.63 13.35 23.76
CA LEU A 321 -9.25 14.64 23.18
C LEU A 321 -8.48 15.51 24.19
N SER A 322 -8.95 15.59 25.44
CA SER A 322 -8.26 16.30 26.51
C SER A 322 -6.87 15.69 26.77
N ARG A 323 -6.78 14.35 26.78
CA ARG A 323 -5.51 13.63 26.94
C ARG A 323 -4.51 13.92 25.81
N ILE A 324 -4.95 13.93 24.56
CA ILE A 324 -4.10 14.32 23.43
C ILE A 324 -3.64 15.76 23.58
N THR A 325 -4.53 16.66 23.99
CA THR A 325 -4.21 18.07 24.13
C THR A 325 -3.14 18.29 25.20
N HIS A 326 -3.27 17.62 26.34
CA HIS A 326 -2.25 17.60 27.40
C HIS A 326 -0.90 17.07 26.87
N LEU A 327 -0.88 15.92 26.18
CA LEU A 327 0.33 15.39 25.57
C LEU A 327 0.97 16.36 24.58
N ILE A 328 0.17 17.01 23.72
CA ILE A 328 0.64 17.98 22.74
C ILE A 328 1.24 19.21 23.43
N ASN A 329 0.62 19.71 24.50
CA ASN A 329 1.17 20.83 25.27
C ASN A 329 2.46 20.45 25.99
N ASN A 330 2.56 19.24 26.53
CA ASN A 330 3.82 18.75 27.10
C ASN A 330 4.93 18.69 26.06
N ILE A 331 4.65 18.17 24.86
CA ILE A 331 5.61 18.18 23.73
C ILE A 331 5.99 19.62 23.36
N TYR A 332 5.00 20.52 23.27
CA TYR A 332 5.19 21.91 22.88
C TYR A 332 6.05 22.70 23.89
N ASN A 333 5.82 22.49 25.19
CA ASN A 333 6.53 23.20 26.26
C ASN A 333 7.92 22.62 26.54
N THR A 334 8.09 21.30 26.46
CA THR A 334 9.37 20.64 26.80
C THR A 334 10.28 20.42 25.60
N GLY A 335 9.74 20.43 24.38
CA GLY A 335 10.45 20.03 23.17
C GLY A 335 10.76 18.52 23.10
N ILE A 336 10.31 17.71 24.07
CA ILE A 336 10.57 16.29 24.13
C ILE A 336 9.53 15.54 23.30
N TRP A 337 9.98 14.78 22.30
CA TRP A 337 9.12 13.98 21.44
C TRP A 337 9.25 12.48 21.73
N PRO A 338 8.13 11.73 21.74
CA PRO A 338 8.18 10.28 21.66
C PRO A 338 8.82 9.82 20.34
N GLU A 339 9.71 8.83 20.41
CA GLU A 339 10.50 8.37 19.25
C GLU A 339 9.64 7.96 18.05
N ASP A 340 8.50 7.32 18.31
CA ASP A 340 7.60 6.86 17.24
C ASP A 340 6.98 8.00 16.45
N LEU A 341 6.80 9.17 17.06
CA LEU A 341 6.27 10.37 16.41
C LEU A 341 7.31 11.07 15.52
N LEU A 342 8.60 10.80 15.76
CA LEU A 342 9.73 11.29 14.94
C LEU A 342 10.04 10.36 13.75
N LYS A 343 9.68 9.07 13.85
CA LYS A 343 9.93 8.09 12.79
C LYS A 343 9.05 8.37 11.57
N THR A 344 9.65 8.23 10.39
CA THR A 344 8.98 8.36 9.09
C THR A 344 9.21 7.12 8.25
N ILE A 345 8.16 6.58 7.63
CA ILE A 345 8.28 5.46 6.69
C ILE A 345 8.41 6.03 5.28
N LEU A 346 9.52 5.76 4.61
CA LEU A 346 9.76 6.18 3.23
C LEU A 346 9.25 5.13 2.23
N LEU A 347 8.36 5.54 1.35
CA LEU A 347 7.87 4.73 0.22
C LEU A 347 8.40 5.32 -1.10
N PRO A 348 9.35 4.67 -1.78
CA PRO A 348 9.83 5.12 -3.08
C PRO A 348 8.81 4.78 -4.18
N LEU A 349 8.36 5.80 -4.93
CA LEU A 349 7.51 5.65 -6.11
C LEU A 349 8.30 5.97 -7.39
N PRO A 350 8.32 5.08 -8.39
CA PRO A 350 9.06 5.33 -9.62
C PRO A 350 8.47 6.53 -10.39
N LYS A 351 9.31 7.49 -10.79
CA LYS A 351 8.95 8.62 -11.65
C LYS A 351 8.78 8.19 -13.11
N LYS A 352 9.50 7.13 -13.52
CA LYS A 352 9.55 6.60 -14.88
C LYS A 352 9.50 5.07 -14.90
N ASN A 353 9.17 4.50 -16.05
CA ASN A 353 9.24 3.05 -16.25
C ASN A 353 10.71 2.58 -16.15
N ASN A 354 10.93 1.37 -15.63
CA ASN A 354 12.27 0.77 -15.46
C ASN A 354 13.24 1.64 -14.63
N ALA A 355 12.75 2.25 -13.56
CA ALA A 355 13.59 3.00 -12.62
C ALA A 355 14.61 2.08 -11.93
N ILE A 356 15.91 2.43 -12.02
CA ILE A 356 17.02 1.61 -11.50
C ILE A 356 17.89 2.35 -10.47
N GLN A 357 17.86 3.68 -10.44
CA GLN A 357 18.60 4.51 -9.48
C GLN A 357 17.66 5.17 -8.46
N CYS A 358 18.13 5.46 -7.25
CA CYS A 358 17.33 6.14 -6.21
C CYS A 358 16.68 7.45 -6.70
N LYS A 359 17.41 8.27 -7.47
CA LYS A 359 16.91 9.56 -8.02
C LYS A 359 15.72 9.42 -8.99
N ASP A 360 15.57 8.25 -9.61
CA ASP A 360 14.45 7.94 -10.50
C ASP A 360 13.15 7.69 -9.74
N TYR A 361 13.20 7.65 -8.40
CA TYR A 361 12.06 7.51 -7.54
C TYR A 361 11.77 8.83 -6.83
N ARG A 362 10.50 9.01 -6.47
CA ARG A 362 10.04 10.03 -5.54
C ARG A 362 9.84 9.37 -4.19
N THR A 363 10.52 9.83 -3.17
CA THR A 363 10.33 9.37 -1.79
C THR A 363 9.05 10.00 -1.24
N ILE A 364 8.11 9.15 -0.82
CA ILE A 364 6.92 9.59 -0.09
C ILE A 364 7.06 9.22 1.37
N SER A 365 7.01 10.23 2.23
CA SER A 365 7.07 10.10 3.67
C SER A 365 5.69 9.82 4.27
N PHE A 366 5.54 8.68 4.95
CA PHE A 366 4.41 8.41 5.83
C PHE A 366 4.80 8.74 7.26
N ILE A 367 4.19 9.81 7.77
CA ILE A 367 4.38 10.33 9.12
C ILE A 367 3.15 9.94 9.95
N CYS A 368 3.35 9.69 11.24
CA CYS A 368 2.27 9.49 12.21
C CYS A 368 1.19 10.57 12.11
N HIS A 369 -0.08 10.16 12.22
CA HIS A 369 -1.20 11.09 12.06
C HIS A 369 -1.25 12.13 13.18
N LEU A 370 -0.79 11.77 14.39
CA LEU A 370 -0.66 12.72 15.49
C LEU A 370 0.40 13.80 15.18
N THR A 371 1.61 13.42 14.76
CA THR A 371 2.64 14.39 14.30
C THR A 371 2.10 15.29 13.19
N LYS A 372 1.30 14.74 12.27
CA LYS A 372 0.63 15.52 11.22
C LYS A 372 -0.42 16.50 11.76
N ALA A 373 -1.11 16.16 12.84
CA ALA A 373 -2.04 17.07 13.51
C ALA A 373 -1.26 18.20 14.21
N ILE A 374 -0.20 17.88 14.95
CA ILE A 374 0.65 18.86 15.64
C ILE A 374 1.26 19.85 14.65
N THR A 375 1.92 19.35 13.60
CA THR A 375 2.50 20.21 12.54
C THR A 375 1.47 21.10 11.88
N LYS A 376 0.21 20.65 11.76
CA LYS A 376 -0.87 21.47 11.21
C LYS A 376 -1.33 22.57 12.16
N ILE A 377 -1.35 22.32 13.47
CA ILE A 377 -1.63 23.35 14.49
C ILE A 377 -0.54 24.43 14.41
N LEU A 378 0.73 24.02 14.44
CA LEU A 378 1.87 24.93 14.33
C LEU A 378 1.83 25.71 13.01
N MET A 379 1.55 25.04 11.89
CA MET A 379 1.43 25.69 10.58
C MET A 379 0.37 26.81 10.61
N LYS A 380 -0.81 26.55 11.18
CA LYS A 380 -1.89 27.56 11.26
C LYS A 380 -1.51 28.76 12.13
N ARG A 381 -0.84 28.53 13.27
CA ARG A 381 -0.36 29.60 14.15
C ARG A 381 0.69 30.48 13.49
N ILE A 382 1.49 29.91 12.58
CA ILE A 382 2.53 30.61 11.83
C ILE A 382 1.97 31.28 10.58
N GLU A 383 0.98 30.67 9.92
CA GLU A 383 0.38 31.10 8.64
C GLU A 383 -0.04 32.58 8.70
N ASP A 384 -0.76 33.00 9.74
CA ASP A 384 -1.24 34.39 9.89
C ASP A 384 -0.11 35.43 10.01
N LYS A 385 1.06 35.03 10.52
CA LYS A 385 2.25 35.89 10.62
C LYS A 385 2.98 35.97 9.29
N ILE A 386 3.13 34.83 8.60
CA ILE A 386 3.81 34.74 7.31
C ILE A 386 3.02 35.43 6.20
N GLU A 387 1.70 35.28 6.19
CA GLU A 387 0.83 35.79 5.14
C GLU A 387 0.94 37.32 4.96
N LYS A 388 1.23 38.05 6.05
CA LYS A 388 1.47 39.51 6.02
C LYS A 388 2.75 39.91 5.29
N ASN A 389 3.71 38.98 5.20
CA ASN A 389 5.04 39.22 4.62
C ASN A 389 5.19 38.56 3.23
N LEU A 390 4.20 37.81 2.75
CA LEU A 390 4.25 37.16 1.44
C LEU A 390 3.81 38.10 0.32
N GLY A 391 4.63 38.17 -0.74
CA GLY A 391 4.32 38.90 -1.97
C GLY A 391 3.04 38.41 -2.66
N GLU A 392 2.37 39.27 -3.41
CA GLU A 392 1.15 38.93 -4.14
C GLU A 392 1.39 37.94 -5.30
N ASP A 393 2.61 37.88 -5.78
CA ASP A 393 3.13 37.01 -6.84
C ASP A 393 3.41 35.57 -6.38
N GLN A 394 3.34 35.28 -5.08
CA GLN A 394 3.43 33.92 -4.57
C GLN A 394 2.06 33.22 -4.62
N PHE A 395 1.92 32.24 -5.53
CA PHE A 395 0.68 31.46 -5.72
C PHE A 395 0.75 30.06 -5.10
N GLY A 396 1.95 29.48 -5.00
CA GLY A 396 2.14 28.12 -4.51
C GLY A 396 1.84 27.99 -3.02
N PHE A 397 1.12 26.92 -2.64
CA PHE A 397 0.81 26.56 -1.24
C PHE A 397 0.09 27.64 -0.42
N ARG A 398 -0.53 28.62 -1.08
CA ARG A 398 -1.23 29.73 -0.44
C ARG A 398 -2.75 29.56 -0.53
N LYS A 399 -3.45 29.84 0.55
CA LYS A 399 -4.92 29.72 0.60
C LYS A 399 -5.57 30.67 -0.40
N GLY A 400 -6.50 30.16 -1.21
CA GLY A 400 -7.24 30.96 -2.19
C GLY A 400 -6.47 31.33 -3.46
N LYS A 401 -5.22 30.88 -3.62
CA LYS A 401 -4.43 31.02 -4.84
C LYS A 401 -4.10 29.65 -5.43
N GLY A 402 -4.06 29.56 -6.75
CA GLY A 402 -3.76 28.33 -7.46
C GLY A 402 -3.00 28.55 -8.76
N THR A 403 -2.66 27.44 -9.41
CA THR A 403 -1.93 27.44 -10.69
C THR A 403 -2.70 28.12 -11.81
N ARG A 404 -4.04 28.14 -11.75
CA ARG A 404 -4.90 28.85 -12.70
C ARG A 404 -4.74 30.36 -12.60
N ASP A 405 -4.57 30.88 -11.39
CA ASP A 405 -4.38 32.32 -11.16
C ASP A 405 -3.02 32.75 -11.69
N ALA A 406 -1.96 32.00 -11.37
CA ALA A 406 -0.61 32.23 -11.90
C ALA A 406 -0.59 32.21 -13.45
N MET A 407 -1.24 31.21 -14.04
CA MET A 407 -1.38 31.11 -15.51
C MET A 407 -2.18 32.29 -16.08
N GLY A 408 -3.23 32.72 -15.40
CA GLY A 408 -4.03 33.90 -15.77
C GLY A 408 -3.19 35.18 -15.80
N CYS A 409 -2.37 35.41 -14.77
CA CYS A 409 -1.48 36.57 -14.71
C CYS A 409 -0.48 36.59 -15.87
N VAL A 410 0.20 35.46 -16.13
CA VAL A 410 1.15 35.35 -17.25
C VAL A 410 0.46 35.59 -18.60
N ARG A 411 -0.74 35.03 -18.77
CA ARG A 411 -1.54 35.20 -19.99
C ARG A 411 -1.97 36.66 -20.21
N MET A 412 -2.45 37.33 -19.17
CA MET A 412 -2.82 38.75 -19.27
C MET A 412 -1.62 39.63 -19.62
N LEU A 413 -0.45 39.37 -19.03
CA LEU A 413 0.79 40.07 -19.38
C LEU A 413 1.17 39.85 -20.85
N ALA A 414 1.07 38.62 -21.34
CA ALA A 414 1.35 38.29 -22.73
C ALA A 414 0.37 39.00 -23.68
N GLU A 415 -0.93 38.98 -23.40
CA GLU A 415 -1.96 39.65 -24.21
C GLU A 415 -1.72 41.18 -24.27
N ARG A 416 -1.39 41.82 -23.14
CA ARG A 416 -1.10 43.26 -23.11
C ARG A 416 0.16 43.65 -23.87
N LEU A 417 1.20 42.82 -23.85
CA LEU A 417 2.43 43.08 -24.61
C LEU A 417 2.22 42.87 -26.10
N LEU A 418 1.38 41.91 -26.50
CA LEU A 418 0.96 41.69 -27.88
C LEU A 418 0.17 42.89 -28.42
N ASP A 419 -0.75 43.47 -27.64
CA ASP A 419 -1.52 44.67 -28.05
C ASP A 419 -0.63 45.87 -28.42
N VAL A 420 0.52 46.01 -27.75
CA VAL A 420 1.50 47.08 -28.02
C VAL A 420 2.66 46.62 -28.92
N ASN A 421 2.51 45.46 -29.56
CA ASN A 421 3.47 44.86 -30.48
C ASN A 421 4.90 44.68 -29.90
N LYS A 422 4.97 44.37 -28.59
CA LYS A 422 6.22 44.08 -27.88
C LYS A 422 6.40 42.58 -27.68
N VAL A 423 7.64 42.12 -27.78
CA VAL A 423 8.01 40.72 -27.54
C VAL A 423 8.14 40.47 -26.04
N MET A 424 7.52 39.38 -25.55
CA MET A 424 7.68 38.89 -24.17
C MET A 424 8.71 37.76 -24.15
N PHE A 425 9.70 37.87 -23.26
CA PHE A 425 10.61 36.77 -22.93
C PHE A 425 10.21 36.20 -21.57
N VAL A 426 10.14 34.86 -21.46
CA VAL A 426 9.80 34.17 -20.21
C VAL A 426 10.96 33.26 -19.81
N CYS A 427 11.47 33.45 -18.61
CA CYS A 427 12.50 32.60 -18.02
C CYS A 427 11.85 31.69 -16.97
N PHE A 428 11.92 30.38 -17.18
CA PHE A 428 11.46 29.39 -16.20
C PHE A 428 12.67 28.89 -15.39
N ILE A 429 12.63 29.15 -14.08
CA ILE A 429 13.64 28.68 -13.14
C ILE A 429 13.00 27.57 -12.31
N ASP A 430 13.61 26.39 -12.30
CA ASP A 430 13.19 25.27 -11.46
C ASP A 430 14.34 24.85 -10.55
N TRP A 431 14.02 24.63 -9.28
CA TRP A 431 15.01 24.23 -8.29
C TRP A 431 15.08 22.70 -8.25
N GLU A 432 16.26 22.14 -8.51
CA GLU A 432 16.45 20.72 -8.27
C GLU A 432 16.28 20.45 -6.78
N LYS A 433 15.41 19.49 -6.42
CA LYS A 433 15.26 19.02 -5.04
C LYS A 433 14.88 20.12 -4.02
N ALA A 434 13.97 21.03 -4.40
CA ALA A 434 13.52 22.16 -3.56
C ALA A 434 13.10 21.82 -2.11
N PHE A 435 12.67 20.58 -1.83
CA PHE A 435 12.29 20.10 -0.48
C PHE A 435 13.31 19.13 0.14
N GLU A 436 14.33 18.73 -0.62
CA GLU A 436 15.31 17.72 -0.27
C GLU A 436 16.69 18.41 -0.15
N GLY A 437 16.90 19.10 0.96
CA GLY A 437 18.22 19.41 1.54
C GLY A 437 19.17 20.35 0.79
N ASN A 438 19.45 20.16 -0.50
CA ASN A 438 20.81 20.44 -0.97
C ASN A 438 21.11 21.79 -1.62
N GLU A 439 20.17 22.72 -1.83
CA GLU A 439 20.55 24.02 -2.42
C GLU A 439 19.74 25.20 -1.85
N ARG A 440 20.36 25.94 -0.91
CA ARG A 440 20.27 27.41 -0.94
C ARG A 440 21.45 27.88 -1.80
N CYS A 441 21.17 28.33 -3.01
CA CYS A 441 21.98 29.23 -3.83
C CYS A 441 23.51 29.05 -3.78
N ARG A 442 24.06 28.08 -4.52
CA ARG A 442 25.33 28.36 -5.21
C ARG A 442 24.97 29.06 -6.50
N ASN A 443 25.29 30.35 -6.60
CA ASN A 443 25.39 31.03 -7.89
C ASN A 443 26.35 30.22 -8.77
N ARG A 444 25.84 29.32 -9.61
CA ARG A 444 26.54 28.88 -10.82
C ARG A 444 26.25 29.91 -11.91
N LEU A 445 26.88 31.06 -11.74
CA LEU A 445 27.41 31.80 -12.86
C LEU A 445 28.86 31.33 -13.01
N GLU A 446 29.04 30.17 -13.64
CA GLU A 446 30.31 29.79 -14.23
C GLU A 446 30.02 29.27 -15.64
N GLY A 447 30.41 30.08 -16.64
CA GLY A 447 30.40 29.74 -18.07
C GLY A 447 29.38 30.51 -18.88
#